data_AF-A0A973F4W5-F1
#
_entry.id   AF-A0A973F4W5-F1
#
_cell.length_a   1.000
_cell.length_b   1.000
_cell.length_c   1.000
_cell.angle_alpha   90.00
_cell.angle_beta   90.00
_cell.angle_gamma   90.00
#
_symmetry.space_group_name_H-M   'P 1'
#
loop_
_entity.id
_entity.type
_entity.pdbx_description
1 polymer ?
#
loop_
_entity_poly.entity_id
_entity_poly.type
_entity_poly.pdbx_seq_one_letter_code
_entity_poly.pdbx_strand_id
1 'polypeptide(L)'
;MKKIHLIAGGISILLILILIVITIIQQTQQHKSTSQQEGPSATPIIIPTALLSPTTDLNPLKVLSSVPQDNAINVPNNFTAITMTFNKLFNLSDFSIKIIPSIKYSASDSDKKLTLKLIEPLKSSTQYIVRINFKSPHSIPYIFSFTTIGPTPTLVPDTSSQEAAQEEDQFQLKYHPDVYVSNQVPYETNDFKITTEFKSSPRGHFAFTVLLKNTDMEKSKVALFTWLKSLGLQDIDIKSLDIIYQ
;
A
#
# COMPACT_ATOMS: atom_id res chain seq x y z
N MET A 1 -62.05 33.32 -1.79
CA MET A 1 -60.70 32.71 -1.73
C MET A 1 -59.70 33.28 -2.75
N LYS A 2 -60.10 33.91 -3.86
CA LYS A 2 -59.16 34.49 -4.85
C LYS A 2 -58.33 35.70 -4.37
N LYS A 3 -58.76 36.43 -3.33
CA LYS A 3 -58.04 37.61 -2.81
C LYS A 3 -56.80 37.26 -1.95
N ILE A 4 -56.73 36.07 -1.37
CA ILE A 4 -55.63 35.66 -0.48
C ILE A 4 -54.38 35.27 -1.30
N HIS A 5 -54.55 34.66 -2.47
CA HIS A 5 -53.44 34.30 -3.35
C HIS A 5 -52.74 35.52 -3.97
N LEU A 6 -53.44 36.66 -4.11
CA LEU A 6 -52.86 37.88 -4.67
C LEU A 6 -51.95 38.59 -3.66
N ILE A 7 -52.27 38.52 -2.37
CA ILE A 7 -51.45 39.07 -1.28
C ILE A 7 -50.20 38.20 -1.04
N ALA A 8 -50.35 36.87 -1.08
CA ALA A 8 -49.23 35.95 -0.92
C ALA A 8 -48.18 36.08 -2.05
N GLY A 9 -48.62 36.32 -3.29
CA GLY A 9 -47.73 36.57 -4.42
C GLY A 9 -46.93 37.88 -4.27
N GLY A 10 -47.56 38.95 -3.77
CA GLY A 10 -46.89 40.23 -3.52
C GLY A 10 -45.79 40.14 -2.47
N ILE A 11 -46.00 39.36 -1.41
CA ILE A 11 -45.01 39.18 -0.33
C ILE A 11 -43.78 38.39 -0.82
N SER A 12 -43.97 37.37 -1.67
CA SER A 12 -42.83 36.63 -2.24
C SER A 12 -41.97 37.48 -3.18
N ILE A 13 -42.59 38.33 -4.00
CA ILE A 13 -41.86 39.23 -4.90
C ILE A 13 -41.06 40.27 -4.10
N LEU A 14 -41.64 40.79 -3.00
CA LEU A 14 -40.95 41.73 -2.11
C LEU A 14 -39.72 41.09 -1.43
N LEU A 15 -39.83 39.85 -0.97
CA LEU A 15 -38.71 39.12 -0.36
C LEU A 15 -37.55 38.87 -1.33
N ILE A 16 -37.86 38.57 -2.60
CA ILE A 16 -36.84 38.37 -3.65
C ILE A 16 -36.12 39.70 -3.96
N LEU A 17 -36.86 40.81 -4.04
CA LEU A 17 -36.25 42.13 -4.23
C LEU A 17 -35.32 42.53 -3.07
N ILE A 18 -35.69 42.20 -1.82
CA ILE A 18 -34.85 42.46 -0.65
C ILE A 18 -33.54 41.64 -0.71
N LEU A 19 -33.60 40.37 -1.11
CA LEU A 19 -32.41 39.52 -1.28
C LEU A 19 -31.46 40.04 -2.38
N ILE A 20 -31.99 40.59 -3.47
CA ILE A 20 -31.20 41.21 -4.55
C ILE A 20 -30.51 42.49 -4.04
N VAL A 21 -31.19 43.31 -3.25
CA VAL A 21 -30.58 44.54 -2.68
C VAL A 21 -29.45 44.18 -1.69
N ILE A 22 -29.64 43.16 -0.86
CA ILE A 22 -28.60 42.71 0.10
C ILE A 22 -27.35 42.21 -0.63
N THR A 23 -27.51 41.48 -1.74
CA THR A 23 -26.38 40.96 -2.52
C THR A 23 -25.61 42.07 -3.25
N ILE A 24 -26.28 43.11 -3.75
CA ILE A 24 -25.64 44.29 -4.36
C ILE A 24 -24.84 45.10 -3.31
N ILE A 25 -25.37 45.26 -2.10
CA ILE A 25 -24.68 45.97 -1.00
C ILE A 25 -23.43 45.20 -0.54
N GLN A 26 -23.49 43.87 -0.46
CA GLN A 26 -22.33 43.06 -0.09
C GLN A 26 -21.22 43.10 -1.17
N GLN A 27 -21.59 43.13 -2.46
CA GLN A 27 -20.59 43.27 -3.54
C GLN A 27 -19.92 44.64 -3.57
N THR A 28 -20.63 45.72 -3.22
CA THR A 28 -20.04 47.08 -3.19
C THR A 28 -19.10 47.31 -2.01
N GLN A 29 -19.18 46.52 -0.93
CA GLN A 29 -18.23 46.62 0.19
C GLN A 29 -16.89 45.90 -0.03
N GLN A 30 -16.79 44.98 -1.00
CA GLN A 30 -15.53 44.28 -1.28
C GLN A 30 -14.53 45.06 -2.15
N HIS A 31 -14.89 46.27 -2.64
CA HIS A 31 -14.02 47.07 -3.50
C HIS A 31 -13.51 48.38 -2.88
N LYS A 32 -13.62 48.57 -1.56
CA LYS A 32 -13.09 49.78 -0.92
C LYS A 32 -12.09 49.45 0.19
N SER A 33 -10.86 49.14 -0.23
CA SER A 33 -9.66 49.40 0.58
C SER A 33 -8.43 49.65 -0.28
N THR A 34 -8.00 50.92 -0.21
CA THR A 34 -6.61 51.40 -0.31
C THR A 34 -6.02 51.70 -1.68
N SER A 35 -5.88 52.99 -1.98
CA SER A 35 -4.64 53.55 -2.56
C SER A 35 -4.46 55.01 -2.16
N GLN A 36 -3.24 55.31 -1.73
CA GLN A 36 -2.72 56.57 -1.23
C GLN A 36 -2.47 57.58 -2.37
N GLN A 37 -2.82 58.83 -2.08
CA GLN A 37 -2.06 60.08 -2.27
C GLN A 37 -1.08 60.19 -3.47
N GLU A 38 -1.44 61.07 -4.41
CA GLU A 38 -0.64 61.56 -5.54
C GLU A 38 0.49 62.53 -5.13
N GLY A 39 1.62 62.45 -5.85
CA GLY A 39 2.75 63.38 -5.88
C GLY A 39 3.70 63.01 -7.04
N PRO A 40 4.39 63.97 -7.70
CA PRO A 40 4.36 64.10 -9.15
C PRO A 40 5.35 63.24 -9.95
N SER A 41 4.85 62.81 -11.10
CA SER A 41 5.50 62.50 -12.39
C SER A 41 7.04 62.52 -12.45
N ALA A 42 7.61 61.32 -12.58
CA ALA A 42 8.84 61.08 -13.31
C ALA A 42 8.67 59.81 -14.16
N THR A 43 9.04 59.93 -15.43
CA THR A 43 8.94 58.99 -16.55
C THR A 43 9.44 57.57 -16.20
N PRO A 44 8.80 56.48 -16.65
CA PRO A 44 9.23 55.13 -16.27
C PRO A 44 10.51 54.74 -17.00
N ILE A 45 11.59 54.53 -16.25
CA ILE A 45 12.71 53.71 -16.71
C ILE A 45 12.28 52.26 -16.49
N ILE A 46 12.08 51.53 -17.60
CA ILE A 46 11.86 50.08 -17.59
C ILE A 46 13.18 49.44 -17.14
N ILE A 47 13.32 49.19 -15.84
CA ILE A 47 14.33 48.29 -15.31
C ILE A 47 13.82 46.87 -15.57
N PRO A 48 14.58 45.99 -16.23
CA PRO A 48 14.15 44.62 -16.44
C PRO A 48 13.86 43.97 -15.09
N THR A 49 12.64 43.44 -14.96
CA THR A 49 12.22 42.56 -13.87
C THR A 49 13.33 41.55 -13.61
N ALA A 50 14.00 41.68 -12.47
CA ALA A 50 14.83 40.61 -11.95
C ALA A 50 13.96 39.36 -11.93
N LEU A 51 14.34 38.34 -12.70
CA LEU A 51 13.78 37.01 -12.60
C LEU A 51 13.76 36.65 -11.12
N LEU A 52 12.56 36.48 -10.57
CA LEU A 52 12.35 35.84 -9.28
C LEU A 52 13.02 34.48 -9.38
N SER A 53 14.23 34.41 -8.85
CA SER A 53 14.92 33.14 -8.65
C SER A 53 14.04 32.32 -7.70
N PRO A 54 13.84 31.01 -7.93
CA PRO A 54 13.04 30.19 -7.03
C PRO A 54 13.64 30.30 -5.64
N THR A 55 12.90 30.92 -4.71
CA THR A 55 13.31 31.02 -3.31
C THR A 55 13.38 29.60 -2.79
N THR A 56 14.59 29.07 -2.70
CA THR A 56 14.81 27.74 -2.12
C THR A 56 14.48 27.89 -0.64
N ASP A 57 13.38 27.31 -0.18
CA ASP A 57 13.03 27.28 1.23
C ASP A 57 14.08 26.45 1.97
N LEU A 58 15.10 27.14 2.50
CA LEU A 58 16.27 26.56 3.17
C LEU A 58 15.90 25.76 4.43
N ASN A 59 14.64 25.77 4.87
CA ASN A 59 14.16 25.02 6.03
C ASN A 59 12.82 24.32 5.72
N PRO A 60 12.85 23.17 5.02
CA PRO A 60 11.64 22.43 4.66
C PRO A 60 10.82 22.03 5.88
N LEU A 61 9.51 21.85 5.68
CA LEU A 61 8.61 21.37 6.74
C LEU A 61 9.06 19.97 7.17
N LYS A 62 9.23 19.78 8.48
CA LYS A 62 9.64 18.51 9.09
C LYS A 62 8.96 18.30 10.44
N VAL A 63 8.77 17.05 10.80
CA VAL A 63 8.34 16.65 12.15
C VAL A 63 9.57 16.68 13.07
N LEU A 64 9.41 17.25 14.26
CA LEU A 64 10.42 17.31 15.32
C LEU A 64 10.22 16.21 16.36
N SER A 65 8.97 15.86 16.65
CA SER A 65 8.63 14.84 17.64
C SER A 65 7.24 14.26 17.39
N SER A 66 7.02 13.05 17.89
CA SER A 66 5.73 12.38 17.89
C SER A 66 5.40 11.79 19.25
N VAL A 67 4.10 11.67 19.53
CA VAL A 67 3.54 10.86 20.61
C VAL A 67 2.50 9.93 19.98
N PRO A 68 2.70 8.60 20.02
CA PRO A 68 3.83 7.89 20.62
C PRO A 68 5.16 8.24 19.94
N GLN A 69 6.26 8.09 20.68
CA GLN A 69 7.61 8.25 20.12
C GLN A 69 7.92 7.11 19.14
N ASP A 70 8.89 7.34 18.26
CA ASP A 70 9.32 6.29 17.34
C ASP A 70 9.84 5.06 18.10
N ASN A 71 9.39 3.88 17.66
CA ASN A 71 9.61 2.57 18.26
C ASN A 71 9.09 2.44 19.70
N ALA A 72 8.14 3.28 20.12
CA ALA A 72 7.49 3.12 21.42
C ALA A 72 6.81 1.75 21.52
N ILE A 73 7.00 1.06 22.65
CA ILE A 73 6.37 -0.22 22.96
C ILE A 73 5.30 -0.06 24.05
N ASN A 74 4.44 -1.06 24.19
CA ASN A 74 3.38 -1.09 25.21
C ASN A 74 2.43 0.12 25.14
N VAL A 75 2.16 0.65 23.94
CA VAL A 75 1.17 1.72 23.77
C VAL A 75 -0.22 1.19 24.16
N PRO A 76 -0.96 1.87 25.04
CA PRO A 76 -2.28 1.40 25.47
C PRO A 76 -3.25 1.21 24.31
N ASN A 77 -4.09 0.16 24.35
CA ASN A 77 -5.07 -0.08 23.29
C ASN A 77 -6.17 0.99 23.23
N ASN A 78 -6.41 1.67 24.35
CA ASN A 78 -7.32 2.81 24.47
C ASN A 78 -6.63 4.16 24.19
N PHE A 79 -5.43 4.17 23.62
CA PHE A 79 -4.75 5.39 23.22
C PHE A 79 -5.59 6.14 22.18
N THR A 80 -5.84 7.44 22.39
CA THR A 80 -6.90 8.18 21.69
C THR A 80 -6.41 9.13 20.61
N ALA A 81 -5.13 9.52 20.64
CA ALA A 81 -4.62 10.51 19.70
C ALA A 81 -3.12 10.38 19.46
N ILE A 82 -2.73 10.30 18.19
CA ILE A 82 -1.33 10.43 17.76
C ILE A 82 -1.06 11.93 17.55
N THR A 83 -0.01 12.47 18.18
CA THR A 83 0.34 13.88 18.05
C THR A 83 1.74 14.04 17.47
N MET A 84 1.94 15.05 16.63
CA MET A 84 3.23 15.33 15.99
C MET A 84 3.50 16.83 16.01
N THR A 85 4.70 17.23 16.43
CA THR A 85 5.12 18.64 16.48
C THR A 85 6.03 18.93 15.29
N PHE A 86 5.78 20.03 14.58
CA PHE A 86 6.52 20.44 13.39
C PHE A 86 7.47 21.61 13.69
N ASN A 87 8.48 21.79 12.83
CA ASN A 87 9.43 22.91 12.93
C ASN A 87 8.80 24.27 12.63
N LYS A 88 7.70 24.32 11.89
CA LYS A 88 6.99 25.54 11.50
C LYS A 88 5.48 25.29 11.36
N LEU A 89 4.72 26.37 11.19
CA LEU A 89 3.28 26.28 10.90
C LEU A 89 3.06 25.58 9.55
N PHE A 90 1.92 24.91 9.41
CA PHE A 90 1.57 24.12 8.24
C PHE A 90 0.05 24.14 8.03
N ASN A 91 -0.39 23.71 6.85
CA ASN A 91 -1.78 23.39 6.55
C ASN A 91 -1.93 21.87 6.42
N LEU A 92 -3.10 21.33 6.78
CA LEU A 92 -3.39 19.90 6.59
C LEU A 92 -3.29 19.45 5.12
N SER A 93 -3.44 20.39 4.18
CA SER A 93 -3.27 20.13 2.75
C SER A 93 -1.81 19.98 2.32
N ASP A 94 -0.82 20.25 3.17
CA ASP A 94 0.61 20.22 2.82
C ASP A 94 1.21 18.80 2.80
N PHE A 95 0.47 17.81 3.30
CA PHE A 95 0.92 16.42 3.38
C PHE A 95 -0.23 15.42 3.26
N SER A 96 0.11 14.16 3.06
CA SER A 96 -0.79 13.02 3.21
C SER A 96 -0.30 12.11 4.34
N ILE A 97 -1.24 11.54 5.09
CA ILE A 97 -0.96 10.66 6.22
C ILE A 97 -1.45 9.26 5.86
N LYS A 98 -0.66 8.24 6.19
CA LYS A 98 -1.04 6.83 6.10
C LYS A 98 -0.66 6.13 7.40
N ILE A 99 -1.56 5.33 7.94
CA ILE A 99 -1.32 4.47 9.10
C ILE A 99 -1.48 3.01 8.66
N ILE A 100 -0.54 2.15 9.04
CA ILE A 100 -0.52 0.72 8.68
C ILE A 100 -0.35 -0.10 9.97
N PRO A 101 -1.22 -1.07 10.29
CA PRO A 101 -2.47 -1.37 9.59
C PRO A 101 -3.44 -0.19 9.60
N SER A 102 -4.35 -0.15 8.63
CA SER A 102 -5.29 0.96 8.46
C SER A 102 -6.18 1.11 9.69
N ILE A 103 -6.33 2.36 10.15
CA ILE A 103 -7.22 2.75 11.24
C ILE A 103 -7.89 4.07 10.88
N LYS A 104 -9.16 4.23 11.27
CA LYS A 104 -9.89 5.48 11.05
C LYS A 104 -9.47 6.55 12.05
N TYR A 105 -9.21 7.75 11.55
CA TYR A 105 -8.85 8.91 12.37
C TYR A 105 -9.45 10.19 11.78
N SER A 106 -9.58 11.23 12.62
CA SER A 106 -9.72 12.62 12.17
C SER A 106 -8.43 13.39 12.42
N ALA A 107 -8.09 14.31 11.53
CA ALA A 107 -6.89 15.14 11.66
C ALA A 107 -7.28 16.59 12.00
N SER A 108 -6.54 17.19 12.91
CA SER A 108 -6.62 18.61 13.22
C SER A 108 -5.24 19.18 13.48
N ASP A 109 -5.08 20.48 13.26
CA ASP A 109 -3.86 21.22 13.56
C ASP A 109 -4.10 22.32 14.60
N SER A 110 -3.07 22.57 15.42
CA SER A 110 -3.04 23.68 16.37
C SER A 110 -1.59 23.98 16.73
N ASP A 111 -1.16 25.23 16.55
CA ASP A 111 0.17 25.73 16.96
C ASP A 111 1.33 24.77 16.65
N LYS A 112 1.54 24.51 15.35
CA LYS A 112 2.56 23.58 14.80
C LYS A 112 2.41 22.13 15.27
N LYS A 113 1.28 21.74 15.85
CA LYS A 113 0.97 20.35 16.21
C LYS A 113 -0.12 19.80 15.32
N LEU A 114 0.13 18.61 14.78
CA LEU A 114 -0.87 17.77 14.15
C LEU A 114 -1.39 16.78 15.18
N THR A 115 -2.71 16.66 15.29
CA THR A 115 -3.39 15.68 16.13
C THR A 115 -4.22 14.76 15.25
N LEU A 116 -3.92 13.47 15.28
CA LEU A 116 -4.72 12.41 14.67
C LEU A 116 -5.55 11.74 15.75
N LYS A 117 -6.80 12.16 15.89
CA LYS A 117 -7.72 11.56 16.86
C LYS A 117 -8.24 10.25 16.29
N LEU A 118 -7.95 9.15 16.97
CA LEU A 118 -8.38 7.82 16.57
C LEU A 118 -9.89 7.68 16.81
N ILE A 119 -10.60 7.15 15.82
CA ILE A 119 -12.05 6.93 15.90
C ILE A 119 -12.35 5.54 16.48
N GLU A 120 -11.44 4.60 16.29
CA GLU A 120 -11.52 3.21 16.74
C GLU A 120 -10.34 2.92 17.69
N PRO A 121 -10.49 1.99 18.66
CA PRO A 121 -9.38 1.59 19.52
C PRO A 121 -8.30 0.86 18.72
N LEU A 122 -7.07 0.88 19.23
CA LEU A 122 -5.96 0.17 18.63
C LEU A 122 -6.09 -1.34 18.90
N LYS A 123 -5.68 -2.16 17.92
CA LYS A 123 -5.59 -3.61 18.08
C LYS A 123 -4.43 -3.94 19.00
N SER A 124 -4.63 -4.89 19.91
CA SER A 124 -3.59 -5.38 20.81
C SER A 124 -2.40 -5.95 20.04
N SER A 125 -1.20 -5.85 20.62
CA SER A 125 0.03 -6.50 20.14
C SER A 125 0.34 -6.25 18.66
N THR A 126 -0.01 -5.07 18.17
CA THR A 126 0.06 -4.70 16.76
C THR A 126 1.08 -3.58 16.62
N GLN A 127 2.02 -3.75 15.69
CA GLN A 127 2.90 -2.66 15.29
C GLN A 127 2.15 -1.78 14.28
N TYR A 128 2.01 -0.51 14.63
CA TYR A 128 1.48 0.53 13.77
C TYR A 128 2.63 1.35 13.20
N ILE A 129 2.62 1.57 11.89
CA ILE A 129 3.56 2.43 11.15
C ILE A 129 2.77 3.64 10.66
N VAL A 130 3.22 4.83 11.05
CA VAL A 130 2.66 6.10 10.62
C VAL A 130 3.62 6.72 9.62
N ARG A 131 3.10 7.09 8.46
CA ARG A 131 3.85 7.73 7.38
C ARG A 131 3.20 9.06 6.99
N ILE A 132 4.00 10.13 7.02
CA ILE A 132 3.64 11.44 6.50
C ILE A 132 4.44 11.68 5.22
N ASN A 133 3.74 11.84 4.10
CA ASN A 133 4.35 12.26 2.84
C ASN A 133 4.05 13.73 2.62
N PHE A 134 5.10 14.55 2.57
CA PHE A 134 4.99 15.97 2.28
C PHE A 134 4.79 16.21 0.78
N LYS A 135 4.00 17.23 0.41
CA LYS A 135 3.88 17.66 -0.98
C LYS A 135 5.09 18.43 -1.48
N SER A 136 5.81 19.09 -0.58
CA SER A 136 7.03 19.81 -0.94
C SER A 136 8.10 18.83 -1.43
N PRO A 137 8.72 19.06 -2.60
CA PRO A 137 9.74 18.17 -3.16
C PRO A 137 11.04 18.15 -2.33
N HIS A 138 11.22 19.11 -1.43
CA HIS A 138 12.40 19.22 -0.57
C HIS A 138 12.18 18.64 0.84
N SER A 139 10.97 18.17 1.15
CA SER A 139 10.65 17.54 2.43
C SER A 139 10.69 16.02 2.32
N ILE A 140 11.51 15.37 3.13
CA ILE A 140 11.60 13.91 3.21
C ILE A 140 10.39 13.37 4.00
N PRO A 141 9.73 12.27 3.58
CA PRO A 141 8.68 11.66 4.35
C PRO A 141 9.11 11.34 5.79
N TYR A 142 8.23 11.62 6.75
CA TYR A 142 8.44 11.22 8.14
C TYR A 142 7.75 9.89 8.39
N ILE A 143 8.49 8.91 8.92
CA ILE A 143 7.99 7.57 9.22
C ILE A 143 8.39 7.25 10.64
N PHE A 144 7.44 6.76 11.43
CA PHE A 144 7.72 6.20 12.75
C PHE A 144 6.79 5.02 13.02
N SER A 145 7.17 4.17 13.97
CA SER A 145 6.36 3.03 14.38
C SER A 145 6.12 3.02 15.89
N PHE A 146 5.09 2.32 16.32
CA PHE A 146 4.86 1.99 17.72
C PHE A 146 4.10 0.67 17.85
N THR A 147 4.27 -0.01 18.97
CA THR A 147 3.66 -1.32 19.24
C THR A 147 2.74 -1.23 20.44
N THR A 148 1.52 -1.73 20.27
CA THR A 148 0.49 -1.72 21.31
C THR A 148 0.67 -2.83 22.33
N ILE A 149 0.13 -2.64 23.53
CA ILE A 149 0.14 -3.62 24.59
C ILE A 149 -0.74 -4.84 24.25
N GLY A 150 -0.29 -6.04 24.62
CA GLY A 150 -1.09 -7.25 24.56
C GLY A 150 -0.24 -8.51 24.49
N PRO A 151 -0.86 -9.70 24.44
CA PRO A 151 -0.15 -10.95 24.25
C PRO A 151 0.51 -10.97 22.87
N THR A 152 1.81 -11.20 22.78
CA THR A 152 2.50 -11.39 21.49
C THR A 152 1.68 -12.35 20.63
N PRO A 153 1.24 -11.95 19.41
CA PRO A 153 0.44 -12.83 18.58
C PRO A 153 1.25 -14.10 18.35
N THR A 154 0.63 -15.25 18.56
CA THR A 154 1.24 -16.53 18.24
C THR A 154 1.61 -16.49 16.76
N LEU A 155 2.90 -16.63 16.45
CA LEU A 155 3.37 -16.73 15.08
C LEU A 155 2.69 -17.96 14.46
N VAL A 156 1.64 -17.74 13.69
CA VAL A 156 1.16 -18.75 12.75
C VAL A 156 2.16 -18.76 11.60
N PRO A 157 2.77 -19.91 11.27
CA PRO A 157 3.68 -19.99 10.13
C PRO A 157 3.01 -19.45 8.87
N ASP A 158 3.68 -18.54 8.15
CA ASP A 158 3.27 -18.00 6.85
C ASP A 158 3.58 -19.02 5.73
N THR A 159 3.18 -20.26 5.98
CA THR A 159 3.28 -21.40 5.06
C THR A 159 1.85 -21.84 4.81
N SER A 160 1.49 -22.10 3.55
CA SER A 160 0.23 -22.74 3.16
C SER A 160 -0.14 -23.82 4.19
N SER A 161 -1.41 -23.88 4.61
CA SER A 161 -1.85 -24.97 5.49
C SER A 161 -1.42 -26.31 4.88
N GLN A 162 -1.12 -27.30 5.72
CA GLN A 162 -0.72 -28.63 5.25
C GLN A 162 -1.73 -29.21 4.24
N GLU A 163 -3.00 -28.84 4.40
CA GLU A 163 -4.09 -29.16 3.47
C GLU A 163 -3.91 -28.51 2.09
N ALA A 164 -3.55 -27.22 2.02
CA ALA A 164 -3.32 -26.54 0.75
C ALA A 164 -2.09 -27.09 -0.01
N ALA A 165 -1.04 -27.48 0.71
CA ALA A 165 0.11 -28.16 0.10
C ALA A 165 -0.29 -29.54 -0.47
N GLN A 166 -1.13 -30.29 0.24
CA GLN A 166 -1.66 -31.56 -0.25
C GLN A 166 -2.58 -31.40 -1.47
N GLU A 167 -3.42 -30.36 -1.49
CA GLU A 167 -4.25 -30.05 -2.65
C GLU A 167 -3.41 -29.68 -3.88
N GLU A 168 -2.35 -28.91 -3.70
CA GLU A 168 -1.42 -28.56 -4.76
C GLU A 168 -0.67 -29.79 -5.30
N ASP A 169 -0.18 -30.67 -4.42
CA ASP A 169 0.45 -31.93 -4.80
C ASP A 169 -0.50 -32.82 -5.62
N GLN A 170 -1.76 -32.94 -5.19
CA GLN A 170 -2.79 -33.70 -5.91
C GLN A 170 -3.14 -33.07 -7.27
N PHE A 171 -3.18 -31.74 -7.33
CA PHE A 171 -3.39 -31.01 -8.58
C PHE A 171 -2.23 -31.24 -9.55
N GLN A 172 -0.99 -31.12 -9.09
CA GLN A 172 0.20 -31.35 -9.92
C GLN A 172 0.27 -32.81 -10.38
N LEU A 173 0.07 -33.77 -9.48
CA LEU A 173 0.06 -35.19 -9.84
C LEU A 173 -0.95 -35.51 -10.97
N LYS A 174 -2.11 -34.84 -10.95
CA LYS A 174 -3.20 -35.07 -11.91
C LYS A 174 -3.04 -34.32 -13.24
N TYR A 175 -2.53 -33.09 -13.21
CA TYR A 175 -2.54 -32.19 -14.39
C TYR A 175 -1.15 -31.86 -14.93
N HIS A 176 -0.10 -31.99 -14.10
CA HIS A 176 1.28 -31.61 -14.39
C HIS A 176 2.26 -32.63 -13.78
N PRO A 177 2.22 -33.90 -14.20
CA PRO A 177 3.03 -34.96 -13.59
C PRO A 177 4.54 -34.71 -13.73
N ASP A 178 4.99 -33.98 -14.75
CA ASP A 178 6.37 -33.54 -14.91
C ASP A 178 6.78 -32.53 -13.82
N VAL A 179 5.93 -31.55 -13.51
CA VAL A 179 6.17 -30.62 -12.40
C VAL A 179 6.20 -31.37 -11.08
N TYR A 180 5.26 -32.28 -10.85
CA TYR A 180 5.20 -33.07 -9.62
C TYR A 180 6.47 -33.88 -9.40
N VAL A 181 6.93 -34.64 -10.41
CA VAL A 181 8.16 -35.43 -10.32
C VAL A 181 9.39 -34.54 -10.19
N SER A 182 9.41 -33.35 -10.82
CA SER A 182 10.52 -32.40 -10.69
C SER A 182 10.75 -31.94 -9.24
N ASN A 183 9.68 -31.84 -8.45
CA ASN A 183 9.74 -31.49 -7.03
C ASN A 183 10.24 -32.64 -6.13
N GLN A 184 10.28 -33.87 -6.66
CA GLN A 184 10.75 -35.07 -5.96
C GLN A 184 12.21 -35.42 -6.29
N VAL A 185 12.88 -34.63 -7.14
CA VAL A 185 14.25 -34.89 -7.60
C VAL A 185 15.17 -33.70 -7.27
N PRO A 186 16.48 -33.93 -7.01
CA PRO A 186 17.24 -35.15 -7.26
C PRO A 186 16.88 -36.31 -6.32
N TYR A 187 16.83 -37.53 -6.88
CA TYR A 187 16.60 -38.76 -6.12
C TYR A 187 17.57 -39.86 -6.56
N GLU A 188 18.01 -40.68 -5.61
CA GLU A 188 19.07 -41.65 -5.85
C GLU A 188 18.86 -42.93 -5.03
N THR A 189 19.00 -44.07 -5.69
CA THR A 189 18.99 -45.41 -5.09
C THR A 189 20.26 -46.16 -5.48
N ASN A 190 20.37 -47.41 -5.06
CA ASN A 190 21.43 -48.31 -5.53
C ASN A 190 21.26 -48.65 -7.02
N ASP A 191 20.04 -48.60 -7.56
CA ASP A 191 19.73 -49.06 -8.91
C ASP A 191 19.75 -47.93 -9.95
N PHE A 192 19.42 -46.70 -9.56
CA PHE A 192 19.38 -45.54 -10.45
C PHE A 192 19.60 -44.22 -9.72
N LYS A 193 19.90 -43.17 -10.49
CA LYS A 193 19.83 -41.77 -10.05
C LYS A 193 19.01 -40.99 -11.06
N ILE A 194 18.13 -40.12 -10.59
CA ILE A 194 17.30 -39.25 -11.44
C ILE A 194 17.53 -37.78 -11.08
N THR A 195 17.66 -36.96 -12.12
CA THR A 195 17.76 -35.50 -12.04
C THR A 195 16.85 -34.88 -13.08
N THR A 196 16.52 -33.60 -12.92
CA THR A 196 15.66 -32.87 -13.86
C THR A 196 16.34 -31.64 -14.44
N GLU A 197 15.91 -31.27 -15.64
CA GLU A 197 16.18 -29.99 -16.28
C GLU A 197 14.89 -29.44 -16.90
N PHE A 198 14.73 -28.12 -16.90
CA PHE A 198 13.62 -27.48 -17.60
C PHE A 198 13.96 -27.25 -19.08
N LYS A 199 13.10 -27.73 -19.98
CA LYS A 199 13.22 -27.51 -21.43
C LYS A 199 12.13 -26.59 -21.94
N SER A 200 12.54 -25.50 -22.59
CA SER A 200 11.62 -24.50 -23.15
C SER A 200 10.94 -24.92 -24.46
N SER A 201 11.41 -25.97 -25.14
CA SER A 201 10.93 -26.42 -26.45
C SER A 201 10.66 -27.92 -26.45
N PRO A 202 9.60 -28.43 -27.11
CA PRO A 202 8.63 -27.71 -27.95
C PRO A 202 7.56 -26.90 -27.17
N ARG A 203 7.37 -27.19 -25.89
CA ARG A 203 6.60 -26.42 -24.91
C ARG A 203 7.31 -26.55 -23.57
N GLY A 204 7.29 -25.54 -22.70
CA GLY A 204 7.93 -25.61 -21.39
C GLY A 204 7.52 -26.87 -20.61
N HIS A 205 8.48 -27.75 -20.29
CA HIS A 205 8.27 -28.97 -19.52
C HIS A 205 9.56 -29.37 -18.79
N PHE A 206 9.43 -30.24 -17.79
CA PHE A 206 10.58 -30.85 -17.13
C PHE A 206 10.97 -32.16 -17.82
N ALA A 207 12.25 -32.26 -18.19
CA ALA A 207 12.87 -33.48 -18.69
C ALA A 207 13.69 -34.12 -17.57
N PHE A 208 13.80 -35.45 -17.62
CA PHE A 208 14.44 -36.25 -16.57
C PHE A 208 15.59 -37.06 -17.14
N THR A 209 16.78 -36.85 -16.60
CA THR A 209 17.93 -37.69 -16.89
C THR A 209 18.05 -38.77 -15.83
N VAL A 210 18.06 -40.03 -16.26
CA VAL A 210 18.18 -41.20 -15.38
C VAL A 210 19.49 -41.92 -15.68
N LEU A 211 20.39 -41.91 -14.71
CA LEU A 211 21.60 -42.72 -14.73
C LEU A 211 21.29 -44.11 -14.15
N LEU A 212 21.41 -45.15 -14.97
CA LEU A 212 21.21 -46.54 -14.55
C LEU A 212 22.52 -47.10 -13.98
N LYS A 213 22.51 -47.59 -12.74
CA LYS A 213 23.73 -47.96 -12.01
C LYS A 213 24.07 -49.45 -12.04
N ASN A 214 23.11 -50.30 -12.41
CA ASN A 214 23.35 -51.74 -12.52
C ASN A 214 23.78 -52.15 -13.92
N THR A 215 24.53 -53.26 -13.99
CA THR A 215 24.83 -53.96 -15.25
C THR A 215 23.55 -54.45 -15.95
N ASP A 216 22.53 -54.82 -15.16
CA ASP A 216 21.19 -55.14 -15.66
C ASP A 216 20.34 -53.86 -15.76
N MET A 217 20.35 -53.27 -16.95
CA MET A 217 19.62 -52.03 -17.24
C MET A 217 18.10 -52.20 -17.11
N GLU A 218 17.54 -53.37 -17.42
CA GLU A 218 16.10 -53.61 -17.31
C GLU A 218 15.67 -53.65 -15.86
N LYS A 219 16.46 -54.27 -14.98
CA LYS A 219 16.23 -54.21 -13.53
C LYS A 219 16.23 -52.77 -13.00
N SER A 220 17.17 -51.93 -13.44
CA SER A 220 17.21 -50.51 -13.02
C SER A 220 16.02 -49.70 -13.54
N LYS A 221 15.54 -49.98 -14.77
CA LYS A 221 14.32 -49.36 -15.30
C LYS A 221 13.07 -49.80 -14.51
N VAL A 222 12.97 -51.07 -14.15
CA VAL A 222 11.87 -51.57 -13.30
C VAL A 222 11.89 -50.85 -11.94
N ALA A 223 13.07 -50.70 -11.32
CA ALA A 223 13.20 -49.97 -10.06
C ALA A 223 12.75 -48.50 -10.17
N LEU A 224 13.14 -47.80 -11.24
CA LEU A 224 12.64 -46.45 -11.53
C LEU A 224 11.12 -46.43 -11.65
N PHE A 225 10.55 -47.36 -12.42
CA PHE A 225 9.10 -47.41 -12.66
C PHE A 225 8.33 -47.71 -11.37
N THR A 226 8.85 -48.60 -10.53
CA THR A 226 8.30 -48.86 -9.18
C THR A 226 8.33 -47.62 -8.31
N TRP A 227 9.43 -46.85 -8.33
CA TRP A 227 9.52 -45.60 -7.58
C TRP A 227 8.52 -44.56 -8.10
N LEU A 228 8.41 -44.33 -9.41
CA LEU A 228 7.42 -43.40 -9.98
C LEU A 228 5.98 -43.80 -9.62
N LYS A 229 5.66 -45.10 -9.60
CA LYS A 229 4.36 -45.60 -9.12
C LYS A 229 4.14 -45.35 -7.63
N SER A 230 5.18 -45.44 -6.82
CA SER A 230 5.08 -45.16 -5.38
C SER A 230 4.75 -43.69 -5.09
N LEU A 231 5.03 -42.78 -6.03
CA LEU A 231 4.62 -41.38 -6.00
C LEU A 231 3.16 -41.17 -6.45
N GLY A 232 2.44 -42.23 -6.82
CA GLY A 232 1.04 -42.18 -7.24
C GLY A 232 0.80 -42.02 -8.74
N LEU A 233 1.87 -41.95 -9.57
CA LEU A 233 1.72 -41.83 -11.02
C LEU A 233 1.13 -43.11 -11.65
N GLN A 234 0.25 -42.93 -12.63
CA GLN A 234 -0.27 -44.03 -13.44
C GLN A 234 0.65 -44.33 -14.63
N ASP A 235 0.48 -45.50 -15.24
CA ASP A 235 1.29 -45.91 -16.41
C ASP A 235 1.21 -44.92 -17.58
N ILE A 236 0.06 -44.25 -17.75
CA ILE A 236 -0.13 -43.24 -18.79
C ILE A 236 0.67 -41.97 -18.50
N ASP A 237 0.75 -41.55 -17.23
CA ASP A 237 1.46 -40.36 -16.81
C ASP A 237 2.97 -40.58 -16.95
N ILE A 238 3.47 -41.74 -16.50
CA ILE A 238 4.88 -42.09 -16.62
C ILE A 238 5.31 -42.11 -18.10
N LYS A 239 4.47 -42.61 -19.00
CA LYS A 239 4.74 -42.61 -20.45
C LYS A 239 4.78 -41.22 -21.07
N SER A 240 4.18 -40.22 -20.44
CA SER A 240 4.16 -38.84 -20.92
C SER A 240 5.38 -38.02 -20.47
N LEU A 241 6.15 -38.51 -19.49
CA LEU A 241 7.36 -37.87 -19.02
C LEU A 241 8.49 -37.96 -20.08
N ASP A 242 9.24 -36.86 -20.27
CA ASP A 242 10.46 -36.86 -21.09
C ASP A 242 11.62 -37.48 -20.29
N ILE A 243 11.75 -38.81 -20.33
CA ILE A 243 12.80 -39.56 -19.62
C ILE A 243 13.92 -39.95 -20.58
N ILE A 244 15.14 -39.52 -20.27
CA ILE A 244 16.37 -39.82 -20.99
C ILE A 244 17.22 -40.75 -20.12
N TYR A 245 17.49 -41.95 -20.62
CA TYR A 245 18.34 -42.94 -19.94
C TYR A 245 19.81 -42.76 -20.33
N GLN A 246 20.70 -42.82 -19.33
CA GLN A 246 22.15 -42.80 -19.45
C GLN A 246 22.77 -44.02 -18.77
#